data_AF-A0A2V6JHY5-F1
#
_entry.id   AF-A0A2V6JHY5-F1
#
_cell.length_a   1.000
_cell.length_b   1.000
_cell.length_c   1.000
_cell.angle_alpha   90.00
_cell.angle_beta   90.00
_cell.angle_gamma   90.00
#
_symmetry.space_group_name_H-M   'P 1'
#
loop_
_entity.id
_entity.type
_entity.pdbx_description
1 polymer ?
#
loop_
_entity_poly.entity_id
_entity_poly.type
_entity_poly.pdbx_seq_one_letter_code
_entity_poly.pdbx_strand_id
1 'polypeptide(L)'
;MKIEGRLARWLIAFGVCLLRVWERTLRYHVDDRAGILGKPVTENYIGALWHNRLLIFPLVLRRFFPNRPGAALISASRDGDLLTDAIYCFGYNVIRGSSSRLGATAILQLTEELASGRDVVITPDGPRGPAYELGPGIIFLAQKSG
;
A
#
# COMPACT_ATOMS: atom_id res chain seq x y z
N MET A 1 17.23 -1.85 7.23
CA MET A 1 18.53 -2.46 6.83
C MET A 1 18.95 -1.79 5.53
N LYS A 2 19.95 -0.89 5.50
CA LYS A 2 20.32 -0.23 4.24
C LYS A 2 20.89 -1.28 3.29
N ILE A 3 20.27 -1.42 2.13
CA ILE A 3 20.70 -2.36 1.09
C ILE A 3 21.94 -1.77 0.40
N GLU A 4 23.08 -1.84 1.07
CA GLU A 4 24.36 -1.34 0.55
C GLU A 4 25.08 -2.47 -0.17
N GLY A 5 24.74 -2.64 -1.44
CA GLY A 5 25.43 -3.56 -2.33
C GLY A 5 24.88 -3.49 -3.74
N ARG A 6 25.77 -3.34 -4.74
CA ARG A 6 25.38 -3.41 -6.16
C ARG A 6 24.61 -4.71 -6.46
N LEU A 7 25.05 -5.83 -5.88
CA LEU A 7 24.42 -7.13 -6.04
C LEU A 7 22.99 -7.15 -5.50
N ALA A 8 22.73 -6.56 -4.33
CA ALA A 8 21.39 -6.54 -3.77
C ALA A 8 20.44 -5.62 -4.57
N ARG A 9 20.94 -4.50 -5.10
CA ARG A 9 20.17 -3.68 -6.06
C ARG A 9 19.84 -4.45 -7.35
N TRP A 10 20.79 -5.22 -7.88
CA TRP A 10 20.55 -6.10 -9.03
C TRP A 10 19.52 -7.19 -8.73
N LEU A 11 19.56 -7.81 -7.54
CA LEU A 11 18.57 -8.81 -7.12
C LEU A 11 17.17 -8.21 -7.01
N ILE A 12 17.03 -7.01 -6.44
CA ILE A 12 15.74 -6.32 -6.38
C ILE A 12 15.25 -5.98 -7.79
N ALA A 13 16.11 -5.41 -8.63
CA ALA A 13 15.76 -5.07 -10.01
C ALA A 13 15.34 -6.32 -10.81
N PHE A 14 16.05 -7.44 -10.63
CA PHE A 14 15.71 -8.72 -11.22
C PHE A 14 14.36 -9.25 -10.70
N GLY A 15 14.13 -9.20 -9.38
CA GLY A 15 12.86 -9.58 -8.78
C GLY A 15 11.69 -8.73 -9.28
N VAL A 16 11.86 -7.41 -9.37
CA VAL A 16 10.86 -6.50 -9.97
C VAL A 16 10.63 -6.83 -11.44
N CYS A 17 11.68 -7.15 -12.20
CA CYS A 17 11.55 -7.57 -13.60
C CYS A 17 10.74 -8.87 -13.72
N LEU A 18 11.05 -9.87 -12.89
CA LEU A 18 10.32 -11.14 -12.85
C LEU A 18 8.85 -10.92 -12.50
N LEU A 19 8.57 -10.08 -11.50
CA LEU A 19 7.20 -9.71 -11.13
C LEU A 19 6.46 -9.02 -12.28
N ARG A 20 7.12 -8.15 -13.04
CA ARG A 20 6.53 -7.50 -14.24
C ARG A 20 6.27 -8.47 -15.38
N VAL A 21 7.11 -9.49 -15.57
CA VAL A 21 6.88 -10.54 -16.57
C VAL A 21 5.71 -11.42 -16.14
N TRP A 22 5.69 -11.82 -14.87
CA TRP A 22 4.58 -12.57 -14.29
C TRP A 22 3.27 -11.79 -14.37
N GLU A 23 3.28 -10.48 -14.07
CA GLU A 23 2.13 -9.58 -14.20
C GLU A 23 1.47 -9.68 -15.58
N ARG A 24 2.27 -9.77 -16.66
CA ARG A 24 1.74 -9.89 -18.03
C ARG A 24 1.00 -11.20 -18.29
N THR A 25 1.25 -12.23 -17.49
CA THR A 25 0.54 -13.50 -17.57
C THR A 25 -0.77 -13.50 -16.77
N LEU A 26 -0.96 -12.50 -15.90
CA LEU A 26 -2.14 -12.39 -15.07
C LEU A 26 -3.31 -11.76 -15.83
N ARG A 27 -4.49 -12.34 -15.64
CA ARG A 27 -5.76 -11.80 -16.13
C ARG A 27 -6.46 -11.14 -14.96
N TYR A 28 -6.70 -9.84 -15.09
CA TYR A 28 -7.38 -9.06 -14.06
C TYR A 28 -8.86 -8.94 -14.40
N HIS A 29 -9.70 -9.24 -13.42
CA HIS A 29 -11.10 -8.86 -13.43
C HIS A 29 -11.30 -7.82 -12.33
N VAL A 30 -11.66 -6.60 -12.69
CA VAL A 30 -11.86 -5.52 -11.72
C VAL A 30 -13.33 -5.14 -11.70
N ASP A 31 -13.95 -5.26 -10.53
CA ASP A 31 -15.31 -4.80 -10.27
C ASP A 31 -15.23 -3.37 -9.72
N ASP A 32 -15.30 -2.39 -10.61
CA ASP A 32 -15.21 -0.96 -10.28
C ASP A 32 -16.58 -0.33 -10.03
N ARG A 33 -17.17 -0.67 -8.89
CA ARG A 33 -18.50 -0.16 -8.50
C ARG A 33 -18.53 1.35 -8.25
N ALA A 34 -17.41 1.90 -7.80
CA ALA A 34 -17.28 3.33 -7.54
C ALA A 34 -16.94 4.13 -8.81
N GLY A 35 -16.63 3.45 -9.92
CA GLY A 35 -16.28 4.09 -11.18
C GLY A 35 -15.02 4.95 -11.08
N ILE A 36 -14.02 4.50 -10.33
CA ILE A 36 -12.77 5.21 -10.05
C ILE A 36 -11.77 5.02 -11.21
N LEU A 37 -11.84 3.87 -11.91
CA LEU A 37 -10.89 3.53 -12.95
C LEU A 37 -11.04 4.41 -14.19
N GLY A 38 -9.92 4.94 -14.67
CA GLY A 38 -9.85 5.72 -15.90
C GLY A 38 -10.47 7.13 -15.80
N LYS A 39 -10.96 7.54 -14.63
CA LYS A 39 -11.45 8.90 -14.39
C LYS A 39 -10.36 9.80 -13.80
N PRO A 40 -10.47 11.13 -13.99
CA PRO A 40 -9.63 12.09 -13.28
C PRO A 40 -9.79 11.94 -11.76
N VAL A 41 -8.71 12.18 -11.02
CA VAL A 41 -8.74 12.16 -9.55
C VAL A 41 -9.48 13.39 -9.06
N THR A 42 -10.69 13.21 -8.53
CA THR A 42 -11.50 14.28 -7.94
C THR A 42 -11.52 14.23 -6.41
N GLU A 43 -11.34 13.03 -5.85
CA GLU A 43 -11.41 12.73 -4.43
C GLU A 43 -10.29 11.76 -4.05
N ASN A 44 -9.96 11.74 -2.77
CA ASN A 44 -9.03 10.80 -2.15
C ASN A 44 -9.78 9.60 -1.53
N TYR A 45 -9.13 8.45 -1.50
CA TYR A 45 -9.71 7.22 -0.97
C TYR A 45 -8.84 6.54 0.09
N ILE A 46 -9.50 5.83 0.99
CA ILE A 46 -8.87 4.87 1.89
C ILE A 46 -8.99 3.49 1.25
N GLY A 47 -7.88 2.98 0.72
CA GLY A 47 -7.78 1.63 0.17
C GLY A 47 -7.58 0.58 1.28
N ALA A 48 -8.40 -0.45 1.28
CA ALA A 48 -8.25 -1.63 2.14
C ALA A 48 -7.65 -2.80 1.35
N LEU A 49 -6.59 -3.41 1.89
CA LEU A 49 -5.93 -4.56 1.26
C LEU A 49 -5.70 -5.69 2.27
N TRP A 50 -6.06 -6.92 1.93
CA TRP A 50 -5.72 -8.07 2.78
C TRP A 50 -4.21 -8.36 2.75
N HIS A 51 -3.63 -8.68 3.91
CA HIS A 51 -2.19 -8.93 4.04
C HIS A 51 -1.66 -9.99 3.06
N ASN A 52 -2.46 -11.02 2.75
CA ASN A 52 -2.07 -12.10 1.84
C ASN A 52 -2.06 -11.72 0.34
N ARG A 53 -2.31 -10.44 0.00
CA ARG A 53 -2.26 -9.90 -1.36
C ARG A 53 -1.16 -8.84 -1.55
N LEU A 54 -0.29 -8.65 -0.55
CA LEU A 54 0.76 -7.63 -0.59
C LEU A 54 1.71 -7.76 -1.78
N LEU A 55 1.99 -8.97 -2.27
CA LEU A 55 2.92 -9.17 -3.39
C LEU A 55 2.42 -8.57 -4.71
N ILE A 56 1.13 -8.77 -5.03
CA ILE A 56 0.54 -8.35 -6.31
C ILE A 56 0.08 -6.89 -6.27
N PHE A 57 -0.19 -6.37 -5.09
CA PHE A 57 -0.82 -5.08 -4.90
C PHE A 57 -0.09 -3.90 -5.55
N PRO A 58 1.24 -3.76 -5.44
CA PRO A 58 1.93 -2.64 -6.09
C PRO A 58 1.82 -2.66 -7.62
N LEU A 59 1.70 -3.86 -8.22
CA LEU A 59 1.43 -4.02 -9.66
C LEU A 59 0.02 -3.53 -10.00
N VAL A 60 -0.97 -3.89 -9.18
CA VAL A 60 -2.36 -3.43 -9.33
C VAL A 60 -2.44 -1.90 -9.24
N LEU A 61 -1.82 -1.29 -8.23
CA LEU A 61 -1.78 0.16 -8.07
C LEU A 61 -1.18 0.84 -9.31
N ARG A 62 -0.03 0.36 -9.78
CA ARG A 62 0.62 0.92 -10.96
C ARG A 62 -0.21 0.76 -12.24
N ARG A 63 -0.89 -0.37 -12.41
CA ARG A 63 -1.64 -0.70 -13.62
C ARG A 63 -2.96 0.06 -13.71
N PHE A 64 -3.67 0.17 -12.59
CA PHE A 64 -5.05 0.66 -12.55
C PHE A 64 -5.19 2.06 -11.94
N PHE A 65 -4.23 2.48 -11.13
CA PHE A 65 -4.23 3.77 -10.42
C PHE A 65 -2.92 4.58 -10.63
N PRO A 66 -2.39 4.70 -11.86
CA PRO A 66 -1.06 5.28 -12.11
C PRO A 66 -0.91 6.75 -11.72
N ASN A 67 -2.01 7.51 -11.64
CA ASN A 67 -2.03 8.95 -11.34
C ASN A 67 -2.58 9.25 -9.94
N ARG A 68 -2.50 8.29 -9.02
CA ARG A 68 -3.05 8.40 -7.66
C ARG A 68 -1.93 8.25 -6.63
N PRO A 69 -1.12 9.28 -6.40
CA PRO A 69 -0.07 9.23 -5.38
C PRO A 69 -0.71 9.10 -4.00
N GLY A 70 -0.01 8.41 -3.11
CA GLY A 70 -0.53 8.13 -1.79
C GLY A 70 0.50 7.56 -0.84
N ALA A 71 0.03 7.15 0.34
CA ALA A 71 0.87 6.50 1.34
C ALA A 71 0.31 5.13 1.74
N ALA A 72 1.20 4.14 1.90
CA ALA A 72 0.86 2.83 2.43
C ALA A 72 1.26 2.74 3.91
N LEU A 73 0.36 2.24 4.75
CA LEU A 73 0.67 1.87 6.12
C LEU A 73 1.46 0.55 6.13
N ILE A 74 2.69 0.60 6.62
CA ILE A 74 3.57 -0.56 6.74
C ILE A 74 4.06 -0.71 8.18
N SER A 75 4.06 -1.94 8.69
CA SER A 75 4.57 -2.23 10.02
C SER A 75 6.01 -1.72 10.22
N ALA A 76 6.30 -1.24 11.43
CA ALA A 76 7.65 -0.91 11.88
C ALA A 76 8.43 -2.18 12.28
N SER A 77 8.44 -3.19 11.39
CA SER A 77 9.17 -4.46 11.51
C SER A 77 10.25 -4.57 10.42
N ARG A 78 11.16 -5.54 10.58
CA ARG A 78 12.20 -5.85 9.59
C ARG A 78 11.62 -6.23 8.23
N ASP A 79 10.51 -6.97 8.21
CA ASP A 79 9.83 -7.35 6.97
C ASP A 79 9.20 -6.13 6.29
N GLY A 80 8.71 -5.17 7.08
CA GLY A 80 8.20 -3.89 6.58
C GLY A 80 9.28 -3.02 5.91
N ASP A 81 10.54 -3.14 6.34
CA ASP A 81 11.66 -2.46 5.66
C ASP A 81 11.86 -2.97 4.24
N LEU A 82 11.75 -4.28 4.01
CA LEU A 82 11.88 -4.86 2.68
C LEU A 82 10.75 -4.39 1.75
N LEU A 83 9.53 -4.28 2.29
CA LEU A 83 8.38 -3.80 1.53
C LEU A 83 8.48 -2.30 1.22
N THR A 84 9.14 -1.52 2.07
CA THR A 84 9.29 -0.07 1.90
C THR A 84 10.01 0.29 0.60
N ASP A 85 11.13 -0.38 0.31
CA ASP A 85 11.90 -0.13 -0.91
C ASP A 85 11.12 -0.51 -2.17
N ALA A 86 10.32 -1.58 -2.10
CA ALA A 86 9.42 -1.96 -3.18
C ALA A 86 8.36 -0.88 -3.41
N ILE A 87 7.66 -0.44 -2.36
CA ILE A 87 6.59 0.56 -2.45
C ILE A 87 7.08 1.90 -3.01
N TYR A 88 8.28 2.34 -2.65
CA TYR A 88 8.88 3.53 -3.26
C TYR A 88 9.11 3.39 -4.77
N CYS A 89 9.47 2.19 -5.26
CA CYS A 89 9.60 1.92 -6.69
C CYS A 89 8.25 2.00 -7.44
N PHE A 90 7.12 1.99 -6.72
CA PHE A 90 5.77 2.15 -7.27
C PHE A 90 5.17 3.55 -7.04
N GLY A 91 5.96 4.50 -6.50
CA GLY A 91 5.54 5.90 -6.37
C GLY A 91 4.64 6.22 -5.17
N TYR A 92 4.58 5.32 -4.18
CA TYR A 92 3.86 5.53 -2.93
C TYR A 92 4.81 5.86 -1.79
N ASN A 93 4.36 6.74 -0.90
CA ASN A 93 5.02 7.01 0.37
C ASN A 93 4.75 5.88 1.36
N VAL A 94 5.55 5.81 2.42
CA VAL A 94 5.40 4.81 3.47
C VAL A 94 5.18 5.49 4.81
N ILE A 95 4.06 5.17 5.44
CA ILE A 95 3.78 5.52 6.83
C ILE A 95 4.06 4.30 7.69
N ARG A 96 4.86 4.49 8.76
CA ARG A 96 5.25 3.39 9.64
C ARG A 96 4.31 3.27 10.83
N GLY A 97 3.65 2.12 10.95
CA GLY A 97 2.84 1.80 12.12
C GLY A 97 2.13 0.48 12.04
N SER A 98 1.60 0.05 13.18
CA SER A 98 0.75 -1.12 13.36
C SER A 98 -0.09 -0.97 14.62
N SER A 99 -1.03 -1.89 14.82
CA SER A 99 -1.84 -1.95 16.05
C SER A 99 -1.01 -2.06 17.34
N SER A 100 0.21 -2.58 17.26
CA SER A 100 1.11 -2.71 18.42
C SER A 100 2.19 -1.64 18.54
N ARG A 101 2.47 -0.88 17.47
CA ARG A 101 3.61 0.05 17.45
C ARG A 101 3.31 1.24 16.56
N LEU A 102 3.47 2.45 17.11
CA LEU A 102 3.27 3.72 16.39
C LEU A 102 1.85 3.90 15.80
N GLY A 103 0.83 3.20 16.31
CA GLY A 103 -0.53 3.24 15.74
C GLY A 103 -1.15 4.64 15.73
N ALA A 104 -1.06 5.37 16.85
CA ALA A 104 -1.59 6.74 16.94
C ALA A 104 -0.90 7.70 15.98
N THR A 105 0.44 7.67 15.93
CA THR A 105 1.24 8.46 14.99
C THR A 105 0.92 8.11 13.54
N ALA A 106 0.74 6.82 13.23
CA ALA A 106 0.39 6.39 11.89
C ALA A 106 -0.99 6.89 11.46
N ILE A 107 -1.99 6.84 12.34
CA ILE A 107 -3.33 7.38 12.04
C ILE A 107 -3.26 8.90 11.79
N LEU A 108 -2.48 9.63 12.58
CA LEU A 108 -2.28 11.06 12.35
C LEU A 108 -1.68 11.32 10.97
N GLN A 109 -0.58 10.65 10.63
CA GLN A 109 0.08 10.79 9.33
C GLN A 109 -0.84 10.38 8.16
N LEU A 110 -1.64 9.33 8.34
CA LEU A 110 -2.62 8.90 7.33
C LEU A 110 -3.71 9.97 7.12
N THR A 111 -4.15 10.62 8.20
CA THR A 111 -5.12 11.71 8.14
C THR A 111 -4.53 12.93 7.42
N GLU A 112 -3.26 13.25 7.66
CA GLU A 112 -2.54 14.35 6.97
C GLU A 112 -2.39 14.07 5.46
N GLU A 113 -2.06 12.84 5.07
CA GLU A 113 -2.02 12.43 3.66
C GLU A 113 -3.39 12.61 2.99
N LEU A 114 -4.46 12.13 3.64
CA LEU A 114 -5.83 12.30 3.15
C LEU A 114 -6.22 13.78 3.03
N ALA A 115 -5.93 14.60 4.04
CA ALA A 115 -6.20 16.04 4.04
C ALA A 115 -5.46 16.78 2.91
N SER A 116 -4.33 16.24 2.46
CA SER A 116 -3.57 16.78 1.32
C SER A 116 -4.06 16.31 -0.05
N GLY A 117 -5.20 15.61 -0.11
CA GLY A 117 -5.80 15.09 -1.34
C GLY A 117 -5.12 13.83 -1.88
N ARG A 118 -4.31 13.14 -1.07
CA ARG A 118 -3.62 11.90 -1.46
C ARG A 118 -4.36 10.69 -0.93
N ASP A 119 -4.23 9.57 -1.65
CA ASP A 119 -4.83 8.30 -1.22
C ASP A 119 -4.01 7.67 -0.10
N VAL A 120 -4.65 6.82 0.70
CA VAL A 120 -3.92 5.97 1.65
C VAL A 120 -4.33 4.52 1.53
N VAL A 121 -3.40 3.62 1.82
CA VAL A 121 -3.64 2.18 1.78
C VAL A 121 -3.33 1.57 3.13
N ILE A 122 -4.27 0.78 3.64
CA ILE A 122 -4.16 0.09 4.91
C ILE A 122 -4.46 -1.39 4.71
N THR A 123 -3.73 -2.21 5.46
CA THR A 123 -4.00 -3.63 5.58
C THR A 123 -4.73 -3.93 6.88
N PRO A 124 -6.08 -4.02 6.88
CA PRO A 124 -6.88 -3.92 8.09
C PRO A 124 -6.83 -5.16 8.98
N ASP A 125 -6.47 -6.33 8.44
CA ASP A 125 -6.34 -7.61 9.15
C ASP A 125 -5.08 -7.71 10.01
N GLY A 126 -4.11 -6.80 9.83
CA GLY A 126 -2.87 -6.80 10.59
C GLY A 126 -1.96 -8.02 10.31
N PRO A 127 -0.66 -7.92 10.62
CA PRO A 127 0.28 -9.02 10.37
C PRO A 127 0.06 -10.24 11.28
N ARG A 128 -0.68 -10.08 12.37
CA ARG A 128 -1.03 -11.16 13.32
C ARG A 128 -2.42 -11.72 13.08
N GLY A 129 -3.16 -11.18 12.11
CA GLY A 129 -4.53 -11.57 11.84
C GLY A 129 -5.51 -11.16 12.95
N PRO A 130 -6.70 -11.79 12.97
CA PRO A 130 -7.17 -12.84 12.03
C PRO A 130 -7.31 -12.37 10.57
N ALA A 131 -6.98 -13.26 9.63
CA ALA A 131 -7.05 -12.96 8.19
C ALA A 131 -8.50 -12.68 7.76
N TYR A 132 -8.68 -11.68 6.91
CA TYR A 132 -10.01 -11.24 6.43
C TYR A 132 -10.94 -10.65 7.50
N GLU A 133 -10.39 -10.28 8.66
CA GLU A 133 -11.12 -9.50 9.65
C GLU A 133 -10.67 -8.05 9.61
N LEU A 134 -11.64 -7.15 9.70
CA LEU A 134 -11.39 -5.73 9.56
C LEU A 134 -11.07 -5.13 10.93
N GLY A 135 -9.82 -4.68 11.11
CA GLY A 135 -9.40 -3.99 12.33
C GLY A 135 -10.04 -2.60 12.47
N PRO A 136 -10.24 -2.10 13.71
CA PRO A 136 -10.96 -0.85 13.97
C PRO A 136 -10.26 0.40 13.44
N GLY A 137 -8.95 0.32 13.15
CA GLY A 137 -8.15 1.46 12.71
C GLY A 137 -8.61 2.09 11.40
N ILE A 138 -9.07 1.28 10.44
CA ILE A 138 -9.55 1.81 9.15
C ILE A 138 -10.90 2.53 9.30
N ILE A 139 -11.78 2.03 10.18
CA ILE A 139 -13.06 2.67 10.50
C ILE A 139 -12.80 4.02 11.18
N PHE A 140 -11.92 4.02 12.18
CA PHE A 140 -11.56 5.24 12.90
C PHE A 140 -10.94 6.28 11.97
N LEU A 141 -10.07 5.86 11.05
CA LEU A 141 -9.49 6.76 10.06
C LEU A 141 -10.57 7.37 9.17
N ALA A 142 -11.47 6.54 8.62
CA ALA A 142 -12.57 7.02 7.78
C ALA A 142 -13.47 8.04 8.51
N GLN A 143 -13.77 7.81 9.79
CA GLN A 143 -14.53 8.74 10.63
C GLN A 143 -13.80 10.06 10.89
N LYS A 144 -12.45 10.06 10.88
CA LYS A 144 -11.64 11.26 11.15
C LYS A 144 -11.38 12.10 9.90
N SER A 145 -11.36 11.47 8.73
CA SER A 145 -10.98 12.12 7.47
C SER A 145 -12.16 12.52 6.59
N GLY A 146 -13.40 12.18 6.96
CA GLY A 146 -14.62 12.42 6.18
C GLY A 146 -15.77 12.94 7.03
#